data_AF-A0A7C3WHV6-F1
#
_entry.id   AF-A0A7C3WHV6-F1
#
_cell.length_a   1.000
_cell.length_b   1.000
_cell.length_c   1.000
_cell.angle_alpha   90.00
_cell.angle_beta   90.00
_cell.angle_gamma   90.00
#
_symmetry.space_group_name_H-M   'P 1'
#
loop_
_entity.id
_entity.type
_entity.pdbx_description
1 polymer ?
#
loop_
_entity_poly.entity_id
_entity_poly.type
_entity_poly.pdbx_seq_one_letter_code
_entity_poly.pdbx_strand_id
1 'polypeptide(L)'
;MFWRYRGDPSMWAWLLHRLTGVGIFVFLLVHIVDTALVGWGRDLYDAMMQLYHHPIFRVGEILLFGAVLFHGLNGLRVIILDFAPTTTVYQRQMLIGVAVVFFITFTPAALVMFGQMLHGGSGHVSWDKPLTEWRAWLPTLSAAIAIFSVYAPTVNLPRSQASVRPMGGLELYGWLFIRISGVLLIFLVLGHLVIMHLIDGGVNRVNYDFVAQRLATPFWRTYDFALLVLAMGHGVWGMRNVLLDYIHRPVPRLIALSLLYTVAGIVLALGAIVLFTFQPR
;
A
#
# COMPACT_ATOMS: atom_id res chain seq x y z
N MET A 1 -30.71 2.67 6.22
CA MET A 1 -30.82 3.87 5.38
C MET A 1 -29.60 3.94 4.45
N PHE A 2 -29.53 3.06 3.44
CA PHE A 2 -28.33 2.91 2.61
C PHE A 2 -28.56 3.22 1.11
N TRP A 3 -29.75 3.64 0.68
CA TRP A 3 -30.11 3.68 -0.75
C TRP A 3 -30.29 5.07 -1.35
N ARG A 4 -29.90 6.13 -0.65
CA ARG A 4 -29.75 7.47 -1.26
C ARG A 4 -28.27 7.74 -1.60
N TYR A 5 -27.66 6.82 -2.33
CA TYR A 5 -26.30 6.93 -2.82
C TYR A 5 -26.27 7.73 -4.12
N ARG A 6 -25.98 9.03 -4.01
CA ARG A 6 -25.56 9.84 -5.16
C ARG A 6 -24.09 9.54 -5.37
N GLY A 7 -23.68 9.12 -6.56
CA GLY A 7 -22.32 8.68 -6.93
C GLY A 7 -21.23 9.74 -6.77
N ASP A 8 -21.06 10.23 -5.55
CA ASP A 8 -20.16 11.27 -5.14
C ASP A 8 -18.71 10.73 -5.14
N PRO A 9 -17.77 11.38 -5.86
CA PRO A 9 -16.36 11.00 -5.86
C PRO A 9 -15.71 10.83 -4.48
N SER A 10 -16.13 11.59 -3.46
CA SER A 10 -15.65 11.46 -2.08
C SER A 10 -16.09 10.16 -1.43
N MET A 11 -17.31 9.70 -1.74
CA MET A 11 -17.82 8.44 -1.25
C MET A 11 -17.07 7.26 -1.90
N TRP A 12 -16.82 7.34 -3.21
CA TRP A 12 -15.97 6.36 -3.90
C TRP A 12 -14.56 6.34 -3.32
N ALA A 13 -13.97 7.50 -3.05
CA ALA A 13 -12.65 7.57 -2.42
C ALA A 13 -12.64 6.95 -1.02
N TRP A 14 -13.70 7.14 -0.23
CA TRP A 14 -13.87 6.49 1.07
C TRP A 14 -13.97 4.97 0.93
N LEU A 15 -14.79 4.47 0.01
CA LEU A 15 -14.99 3.04 -0.21
C LEU A 15 -13.70 2.39 -0.69
N LEU A 16 -13.06 2.99 -1.70
CA LEU A 16 -11.79 2.50 -2.25
C LEU A 16 -10.70 2.49 -1.18
N HIS A 17 -10.60 3.50 -0.31
CA HIS A 17 -9.56 3.54 0.72
C HIS A 17 -9.70 2.40 1.73
N ARG A 18 -10.93 2.05 2.09
CA ARG A 18 -11.22 0.88 2.94
C ARG A 18 -10.95 -0.42 2.21
N LEU A 19 -11.42 -0.55 0.98
CA LEU A 19 -11.24 -1.76 0.18
C LEU A 19 -9.75 -2.04 -0.07
N THR A 20 -8.98 -1.02 -0.45
CA THR A 20 -7.53 -1.16 -0.61
C THR A 20 -6.86 -1.46 0.73
N GLY A 21 -7.26 -0.82 1.83
CA GLY A 21 -6.73 -1.13 3.16
C GLY A 21 -6.93 -2.60 3.58
N VAL A 22 -8.12 -3.15 3.32
CA VAL A 22 -8.41 -4.58 3.56
C VAL A 22 -7.58 -5.47 2.64
N GLY A 23 -7.54 -5.18 1.33
CA GLY A 23 -6.78 -5.95 0.36
C GLY A 23 -5.27 -5.95 0.66
N ILE A 24 -4.70 -4.80 1.00
CA ILE A 24 -3.29 -4.64 1.38
C ILE A 24 -3.00 -5.41 2.67
N PHE A 25 -3.90 -5.37 3.66
CA PHE A 25 -3.69 -6.11 4.92
C PHE A 25 -3.68 -7.62 4.69
N VAL A 26 -4.62 -8.16 3.90
CA VAL A 26 -4.64 -9.59 3.55
C VAL A 26 -3.39 -9.97 2.77
N PHE A 27 -3.01 -9.15 1.78
CA PHE A 27 -1.75 -9.33 1.06
C PHE A 27 -0.56 -9.32 2.02
N LEU A 28 -0.48 -8.38 2.95
CA LEU A 28 0.63 -8.24 3.90
C LEU A 28 0.79 -9.50 4.76
N LEU A 29 -0.31 -10.11 5.20
CA LEU A 29 -0.26 -11.38 5.95
C LEU A 29 0.39 -12.49 5.11
N VAL A 30 -0.07 -12.67 3.88
CA VAL A 30 0.46 -13.68 2.95
C VAL A 30 1.91 -13.38 2.59
N HIS A 31 2.20 -12.13 2.27
CA HIS A 31 3.52 -11.64 1.88
C HIS A 31 4.59 -11.88 2.97
N ILE A 32 4.25 -11.65 4.24
CA ILE A 32 5.19 -11.93 5.34
C ILE A 32 5.45 -13.44 5.48
N VAL A 33 4.40 -14.27 5.34
CA VAL A 33 4.56 -15.72 5.39
C VAL A 33 5.43 -16.22 4.23
N ASP A 34 5.19 -15.74 3.02
CA ASP A 34 5.92 -16.18 1.84
C ASP A 34 7.38 -15.72 1.87
N THR A 35 7.63 -14.48 2.31
CA THR A 35 9.01 -13.98 2.46
C THR A 35 9.74 -14.69 3.59
N ALA A 36 9.04 -15.11 4.64
CA ALA A 36 9.60 -15.91 5.73
C ALA A 36 10.09 -17.29 5.28
N LEU A 37 9.60 -17.83 4.16
CA LEU A 37 10.07 -19.11 3.59
C LEU A 37 11.57 -19.12 3.26
N VAL A 38 12.21 -17.94 3.15
CA VAL A 38 13.67 -17.85 3.01
C VAL A 38 14.38 -18.57 4.17
N GLY A 39 13.78 -18.62 5.36
CA GLY A 39 14.31 -19.36 6.52
C GLY A 39 14.21 -20.89 6.43
N TRP A 40 13.45 -21.43 5.47
CA TRP A 40 13.24 -22.87 5.30
C TRP A 40 14.07 -23.51 4.19
N GLY A 41 14.80 -22.70 3.42
CA GLY A 41 15.76 -23.18 2.42
C GLY A 41 15.54 -22.57 1.04
N ARG A 42 16.62 -22.60 0.25
CA ARG A 42 16.69 -22.05 -1.11
C ARG A 42 15.62 -22.64 -2.02
N ASP A 43 15.53 -23.97 -2.09
CA ASP A 43 14.66 -24.65 -3.06
C ASP A 43 13.18 -24.27 -2.87
N LEU A 44 12.72 -24.18 -1.62
CA LEU A 44 11.34 -23.78 -1.30
C LEU A 44 11.08 -22.31 -1.65
N TYR A 45 12.02 -21.43 -1.30
CA TYR A 45 11.90 -20.00 -1.57
C TYR A 45 11.89 -19.71 -3.08
N ASP A 46 12.85 -20.29 -3.81
CA ASP A 46 12.97 -20.09 -5.26
C ASP A 46 11.79 -20.72 -6.02
N ALA A 47 11.26 -21.87 -5.56
CA ALA A 47 10.03 -22.44 -6.12
C ALA A 47 8.82 -21.51 -5.94
N MET A 48 8.67 -20.87 -4.78
CA MET A 48 7.61 -19.86 -4.58
C MET A 48 7.85 -18.60 -5.42
N MET A 49 9.10 -18.17 -5.60
CA MET A 49 9.40 -17.03 -6.49
C MET A 49 9.06 -17.33 -7.95
N GLN A 50 9.29 -18.55 -8.42
CA GLN A 50 8.86 -18.97 -9.76
C GLN A 50 7.34 -18.88 -9.95
N LEU A 51 6.55 -19.23 -8.92
CA LEU A 51 5.10 -19.04 -8.95
C LEU A 51 4.73 -17.55 -9.12
N TYR A 52 5.38 -16.67 -8.37
CA TYR A 52 5.17 -15.22 -8.45
C TYR A 52 5.60 -14.60 -9.78
N HIS A 53 6.51 -15.25 -10.50
CA HIS A 53 6.89 -14.81 -11.85
C HIS A 53 5.82 -15.09 -12.90
N HIS A 54 4.82 -15.92 -12.60
CA HIS A 54 3.73 -16.23 -13.53
C HIS A 54 2.89 -14.97 -13.86
N PRO A 55 2.47 -14.77 -15.13
CA PRO A 55 1.74 -13.60 -15.60
C PRO A 55 0.56 -13.14 -14.74
N ILE A 56 -0.20 -14.08 -14.16
CA ILE A 56 -1.36 -13.74 -13.32
C ILE A 56 -0.96 -13.00 -12.04
N PHE A 57 0.16 -13.39 -11.42
CA PHE A 57 0.68 -12.73 -10.23
C PHE A 57 1.31 -11.38 -10.57
N ARG A 58 1.91 -11.25 -11.77
CA ARG A 58 2.42 -9.97 -12.28
C ARG A 58 1.34 -8.92 -12.48
N VAL A 59 0.19 -9.31 -13.03
CA VAL A 59 -0.96 -8.40 -13.10
C VAL A 59 -1.44 -8.03 -11.69
N GLY A 60 -1.46 -9.00 -10.78
CA GLY A 60 -1.75 -8.76 -9.35
C GLY A 60 -0.79 -7.76 -8.70
N GLU A 61 0.51 -7.87 -9.00
CA GLU A 61 1.58 -6.98 -8.52
C GLU A 61 1.32 -5.52 -8.94
N ILE A 62 0.96 -5.28 -10.21
CA ILE A 62 0.63 -3.95 -10.72
C ILE A 62 -0.63 -3.39 -10.04
N LEU A 63 -1.67 -4.21 -9.89
CA LEU A 63 -2.91 -3.81 -9.21
C LEU A 63 -2.68 -3.49 -7.74
N LEU A 64 -1.86 -4.29 -7.05
CA LEU A 64 -1.49 -4.09 -5.66
C LEU A 64 -0.65 -2.82 -5.48
N PHE A 65 0.31 -2.55 -6.37
CA PHE A 65 1.08 -1.31 -6.38
C PHE A 65 0.13 -0.11 -6.47
N GLY A 66 -0.85 -0.16 -7.37
CA GLY A 66 -1.91 0.85 -7.48
C GLY A 66 -2.74 0.98 -6.19
N ALA A 67 -3.13 -0.13 -5.58
CA ALA A 67 -3.88 -0.12 -4.32
C ALA A 67 -3.10 0.56 -3.19
N VAL A 68 -1.81 0.23 -3.02
CA VAL A 68 -0.91 0.81 -2.00
C VAL A 68 -0.73 2.31 -2.24
N LEU A 69 -0.45 2.71 -3.49
CA LEU A 69 -0.26 4.10 -3.86
C LEU A 69 -1.52 4.93 -3.60
N PHE A 70 -2.69 4.46 -4.05
CA PHE A 70 -3.96 5.15 -3.76
C PHE A 70 -4.24 5.20 -2.25
N HIS A 71 -4.02 4.09 -1.53
CA HIS A 71 -4.23 4.03 -0.09
C HIS A 71 -3.38 5.06 0.65
N GLY A 72 -2.10 5.15 0.33
CA GLY A 72 -1.17 6.14 0.90
C GLY A 72 -1.53 7.57 0.56
N LEU A 73 -1.80 7.88 -0.72
CA LEU A 73 -2.15 9.24 -1.16
C LEU A 73 -3.48 9.71 -0.56
N ASN A 74 -4.52 8.88 -0.59
CA ASN A 74 -5.79 9.24 0.01
C ASN A 74 -5.71 9.27 1.55
N GLY A 75 -4.88 8.41 2.16
CA GLY A 75 -4.57 8.45 3.59
C GLY A 75 -3.95 9.78 4.00
N LEU A 76 -2.97 10.29 3.23
CA LEU A 76 -2.39 11.61 3.46
C LEU A 76 -3.42 12.73 3.37
N ARG A 77 -4.33 12.68 2.39
CA ARG A 77 -5.48 13.59 2.31
C ARG A 77 -6.33 13.54 3.59
N VAL A 78 -6.65 12.35 4.09
CA VAL A 78 -7.44 12.19 5.34
C VAL A 78 -6.67 12.77 6.54
N ILE A 79 -5.36 12.54 6.64
CA ILE A 79 -4.50 13.11 7.70
C ILE A 79 -4.57 14.64 7.69
N ILE A 80 -4.46 15.26 6.52
CA ILE A 80 -4.54 16.73 6.40
C ILE A 80 -5.91 17.25 6.88
N LEU A 81 -7.00 16.59 6.49
CA LEU A 81 -8.36 16.97 6.93
C LEU A 81 -8.55 16.77 8.45
N ASP A 82 -7.93 15.74 9.01
CA ASP A 82 -7.97 15.44 10.44
C ASP A 82 -7.24 16.52 11.25
N PHE A 83 -6.07 16.99 10.81
CA PHE A 83 -5.25 17.96 11.55
C PHE A 83 -5.55 19.43 11.22
N ALA A 84 -6.05 19.72 10.01
CA ALA A 84 -6.44 21.06 9.58
C ALA A 84 -7.90 21.08 9.07
N PRO A 85 -8.92 21.04 9.96
CA PRO A 85 -10.33 20.93 9.57
C PRO A 85 -10.84 22.08 8.69
N THR A 86 -10.19 23.24 8.73
CA THR A 86 -10.46 24.37 7.83
C THR A 86 -10.24 24.03 6.35
N THR A 87 -9.43 23.00 6.06
CA THR A 87 -9.16 22.52 4.69
C THR A 87 -10.28 21.67 4.10
N THR A 88 -11.34 21.36 4.86
CA THR A 88 -12.53 20.66 4.35
C THR A 88 -13.19 21.38 3.17
N VAL A 89 -13.05 22.71 3.07
CA VAL A 89 -13.50 23.49 1.90
C VAL A 89 -12.75 23.12 0.61
N TYR A 90 -11.52 22.60 0.73
CA TYR A 90 -10.66 22.18 -0.38
C TYR A 90 -10.69 20.66 -0.63
N GLN A 91 -11.58 19.92 0.03
CA GLN A 91 -11.67 18.46 -0.09
C GLN A 91 -11.67 17.96 -1.53
N ARG A 92 -12.31 18.73 -2.40
CA ARG A 92 -12.47 18.49 -3.82
C ARG A 92 -11.15 18.65 -4.58
N GLN A 93 -10.46 19.77 -4.37
CA GLN A 93 -9.13 20.05 -4.93
C GLN A 93 -8.12 19.00 -4.44
N MET A 94 -8.21 18.61 -3.15
CA MET A 94 -7.38 17.55 -2.60
C MET A 94 -7.65 16.18 -3.24
N LEU A 95 -8.91 15.84 -3.52
CA LEU A 95 -9.24 14.58 -4.19
C LEU A 95 -8.73 14.55 -5.63
N ILE A 96 -8.84 15.67 -6.35
CA ILE A 96 -8.25 15.79 -7.69
C ILE A 96 -6.73 15.72 -7.60
N GLY A 97 -6.12 16.38 -6.61
CA GLY A 97 -4.69 16.28 -6.33
C GLY A 97 -4.23 14.84 -6.12
N VAL A 98 -4.97 14.06 -5.33
CA VAL A 98 -4.73 12.61 -5.16
C VAL A 98 -4.79 11.89 -6.51
N ALA A 99 -5.82 12.13 -7.33
CA ALA A 99 -5.96 11.48 -8.64
C ALA A 99 -4.82 11.85 -9.60
N VAL A 100 -4.45 13.13 -9.67
CA VAL A 100 -3.36 13.62 -10.53
C VAL A 100 -2.03 13.00 -10.10
N VAL A 101 -1.69 13.08 -8.81
CA VAL A 101 -0.45 12.50 -8.29
C VAL A 101 -0.44 10.98 -8.50
N PHE A 102 -1.58 10.31 -8.28
CA PHE A 102 -1.73 8.88 -8.56
C PHE A 102 -1.40 8.55 -10.01
N PHE A 103 -2.06 9.16 -11.00
CA PHE A 103 -1.83 8.81 -12.40
C PHE A 103 -0.43 9.21 -12.90
N ILE A 104 0.12 10.32 -12.41
CA ILE A 104 1.49 10.75 -12.75
C ILE A 104 2.52 9.73 -12.26
N THR A 105 2.34 9.17 -11.06
CA THR A 105 3.32 8.24 -10.48
C THR A 105 3.04 6.78 -10.84
N PHE A 106 1.77 6.37 -10.89
CA PHE A 106 1.35 5.01 -11.21
C PHE A 106 1.63 4.62 -12.66
N THR A 107 1.28 5.48 -13.62
CA THR A 107 1.36 5.13 -15.05
C THR A 107 2.78 4.72 -15.48
N PRO A 108 3.83 5.53 -15.25
CA PRO A 108 5.20 5.10 -15.58
C PRO A 108 5.63 3.84 -14.82
N ALA A 109 5.31 3.72 -13.52
CA ALA A 109 5.65 2.52 -12.75
C ALA A 109 4.98 1.27 -13.34
N ALA A 110 3.69 1.35 -13.66
CA ALA A 110 2.93 0.28 -14.28
C ALA A 110 3.46 -0.10 -15.67
N LEU A 111 3.86 0.89 -16.49
CA LEU A 111 4.48 0.63 -17.79
C LEU A 111 5.82 -0.10 -17.66
N VAL A 112 6.64 0.29 -16.68
CA VAL A 112 7.90 -0.41 -16.39
C VAL A 112 7.64 -1.84 -15.95
N MET A 113 6.76 -2.05 -14.98
CA MET A 113 6.41 -3.39 -14.48
C MET A 113 5.80 -4.27 -15.58
N PHE A 114 4.94 -3.69 -16.42
CA PHE A 114 4.36 -4.39 -17.57
C PHE A 114 5.42 -4.74 -18.63
N GLY A 115 6.35 -3.83 -18.92
CA GLY A 115 7.47 -4.12 -19.82
C GLY A 115 8.36 -5.24 -19.28
N GLN A 116 8.67 -5.23 -17.99
CA GLN A 116 9.44 -6.29 -17.32
C GLN A 116 8.74 -7.66 -17.40
N MET A 117 7.41 -7.67 -17.33
CA MET A 117 6.58 -8.87 -17.49
C MET A 117 6.66 -9.43 -18.92
N LEU A 118 6.65 -8.58 -19.95
CA LEU A 118 6.70 -9.03 -21.35
C LEU A 118 8.10 -9.53 -21.77
N HIS A 119 9.16 -8.94 -21.25
CA HIS A 119 10.54 -9.20 -21.69
C HIS A 119 11.33 -10.17 -20.78
N GLY A 120 10.66 -10.83 -19.83
CA GLY A 120 11.26 -11.87 -18.99
C GLY A 120 12.48 -11.39 -18.18
N GLY A 121 12.53 -10.10 -17.81
CA GLY A 121 13.62 -9.51 -17.04
C GLY A 121 14.98 -9.36 -17.74
N SER A 122 15.16 -9.84 -18.99
CA SER A 122 16.42 -9.75 -19.74
C SER A 122 16.59 -8.44 -20.52
N GLY A 123 15.50 -7.70 -20.72
CA GLY A 123 15.57 -6.35 -21.25
C GLY A 123 15.97 -5.37 -20.15
N HIS A 124 17.16 -4.77 -20.25
CA HIS A 124 17.45 -3.52 -19.55
C HIS A 124 16.41 -2.48 -20.01
N VAL A 125 15.35 -2.29 -19.24
CA VAL A 125 14.45 -1.15 -19.43
C VAL A 125 15.31 0.08 -19.13
N SER A 126 15.73 0.75 -20.18
CA SER A 126 16.56 1.95 -20.05
C SER A 126 15.69 3.04 -19.43
N TRP A 127 15.96 3.38 -18.17
CA TRP A 127 15.24 4.41 -17.42
C TRP A 127 15.37 5.80 -18.06
N ASP A 128 16.40 5.98 -18.86
CA ASP A 128 16.70 7.15 -19.66
C ASP A 128 15.57 7.47 -20.65
N LYS A 129 15.01 6.51 -21.38
CA LYS A 129 14.06 6.84 -22.47
C LYS A 129 12.68 7.29 -21.97
N PRO A 130 12.00 6.59 -21.06
CA PRO A 130 10.69 7.05 -20.57
C PRO A 130 10.78 8.37 -19.82
N LEU A 131 11.81 8.59 -18.99
CA LEU A 131 11.94 9.81 -18.18
C LEU A 131 12.39 11.03 -19.00
N THR A 132 13.16 10.85 -20.09
CA THR A 132 13.63 11.96 -20.93
C THR A 132 12.74 12.27 -22.13
N GLU A 133 11.93 11.31 -22.60
CA GLU A 133 10.94 11.54 -23.66
C GLU A 133 9.67 12.16 -23.08
N TRP A 134 9.68 13.49 -22.83
CA TRP A 134 8.52 14.25 -22.34
C TRP A 134 7.22 14.00 -23.14
N ARG A 135 7.33 13.60 -24.41
CA ARG A 135 6.20 13.25 -25.29
C ARG A 135 5.50 11.95 -24.89
N ALA A 136 6.21 10.99 -24.28
CA ALA A 136 5.62 9.76 -23.75
C ALA A 136 4.66 10.04 -22.58
N TRP A 137 4.82 11.19 -21.91
CA TRP A 137 3.98 11.65 -20.81
C TRP A 137 2.78 12.46 -21.26
N LEU A 138 2.75 12.91 -22.52
CA LEU A 138 1.66 13.75 -23.03
C LEU A 138 0.29 13.12 -22.82
N PRO A 139 0.05 11.82 -23.08
CA PRO A 139 -1.26 11.22 -22.83
C PRO A 139 -1.65 11.25 -21.35
N THR A 140 -0.71 10.94 -20.44
CA THR A 140 -0.95 10.91 -18.99
C THR A 140 -1.17 12.30 -18.42
N LEU A 141 -0.34 13.27 -18.80
CA LEU A 141 -0.48 14.67 -18.40
C LEU A 141 -1.75 15.28 -19.01
N SER A 142 -2.07 14.98 -20.27
CA SER A 142 -3.30 15.44 -20.92
C SER A 142 -4.54 14.83 -20.28
N ALA A 143 -4.52 13.55 -19.92
CA ALA A 143 -5.60 12.91 -19.20
C ALA A 143 -5.75 13.49 -17.79
N ALA A 144 -4.64 13.73 -17.07
CA ALA A 144 -4.67 14.38 -15.75
C ALA A 144 -5.22 15.81 -15.84
N ILE A 145 -4.78 16.59 -16.83
CA ILE A 145 -5.27 17.96 -17.09
C ILE A 145 -6.72 17.94 -17.54
N ALA A 146 -7.15 16.98 -18.36
CA ALA A 146 -8.54 16.85 -18.81
C ALA A 146 -9.45 16.43 -17.65
N ILE A 147 -9.05 15.46 -16.84
CA ILE A 147 -9.76 15.06 -15.62
C ILE A 147 -9.86 16.25 -14.67
N PHE A 148 -8.75 16.97 -14.45
CA PHE A 148 -8.74 18.20 -13.66
C PHE A 148 -9.74 19.21 -14.26
N SER A 149 -9.58 19.61 -15.52
CA SER A 149 -10.35 20.70 -16.13
C SER A 149 -11.83 20.41 -16.34
N VAL A 150 -12.21 19.15 -16.60
CA VAL A 150 -13.60 18.75 -16.87
C VAL A 150 -14.37 18.48 -15.58
N TYR A 151 -13.73 17.81 -14.62
CA TYR A 151 -14.40 17.43 -13.38
C TYR A 151 -14.22 18.51 -12.31
N ALA A 152 -13.17 19.36 -12.34
CA ALA A 152 -12.94 20.53 -11.47
C ALA A 152 -14.13 21.52 -11.35
N PRO A 153 -14.93 21.79 -12.38
CA PRO A 153 -15.95 22.83 -12.25
C PRO A 153 -17.34 22.29 -11.86
N THR A 154 -17.61 21.00 -12.08
CA THR A 154 -18.99 20.50 -12.23
C THR A 154 -19.49 19.59 -11.10
N VAL A 155 -18.61 19.12 -10.21
CA VAL A 155 -18.98 18.18 -9.15
C VAL A 155 -19.30 18.92 -7.84
N ASN A 156 -20.58 18.97 -7.50
CA ASN A 156 -21.08 19.42 -6.19
C ASN A 156 -20.99 18.27 -5.18
N LEU A 157 -19.88 18.22 -4.44
CA LEU A 157 -19.70 17.29 -3.32
C LEU A 157 -20.28 17.91 -2.04
N PRO A 158 -21.07 17.20 -1.21
CA PRO A 158 -21.39 17.64 0.14
C PRO A 158 -20.10 17.91 0.92
N ARG A 159 -20.11 18.92 1.79
CA ARG A 159 -18.99 19.16 2.71
C ARG A 159 -18.78 17.89 3.55
N SER A 160 -17.59 17.27 3.49
CA SER A 160 -17.23 16.23 4.45
C SER A 160 -17.27 16.84 5.83
N GLN A 161 -17.99 16.18 6.74
CA GLN A 161 -17.83 16.46 8.15
C GLN A 161 -16.40 16.09 8.54
N ALA A 162 -15.75 16.93 9.33
CA ALA A 162 -14.45 16.60 9.92
C ALA A 162 -14.65 15.41 10.86
N SER A 163 -13.69 14.47 10.87
CA SER A 163 -13.74 13.37 11.84
C SER A 163 -13.62 13.95 13.26
N VAL A 164 -14.43 13.44 14.19
CA VAL A 164 -14.32 13.86 15.61
C VAL A 164 -13.04 13.24 16.16
N ARG A 165 -12.10 14.09 16.60
CA ARG A 165 -10.85 13.64 17.22
C ARG A 165 -11.16 12.99 18.56
N PRO A 166 -10.59 11.81 18.87
CA PRO A 166 -10.71 11.23 20.21
C PRO A 166 -10.14 12.17 21.27
N MET A 167 -10.79 12.25 22.43
CA MET A 167 -10.41 13.18 23.51
C MET A 167 -9.33 12.61 24.46
N GLY A 168 -9.03 11.31 24.40
CA GLY A 168 -8.01 10.68 25.25
C GLY A 168 -8.00 9.14 25.20
N GLY A 169 -7.12 8.54 26.01
CA GLY A 169 -7.03 7.08 26.19
C GLY A 169 -6.43 6.31 25.01
N LEU A 170 -6.66 5.00 24.99
CA LEU A 170 -6.16 4.09 23.94
C LEU A 170 -6.64 4.49 22.53
N GLU A 171 -7.84 5.05 22.43
CA GLU A 171 -8.37 5.52 21.14
C GLU A 171 -7.59 6.71 20.61
N LEU A 172 -7.14 7.65 21.46
CA LEU A 172 -6.26 8.74 21.04
C LEU A 172 -4.88 8.23 20.60
N TYR A 173 -4.27 7.33 21.38
CA TYR A 173 -2.96 6.77 21.03
C TYR A 173 -2.98 5.98 19.73
N GLY A 174 -3.98 5.12 19.55
CA GLY A 174 -4.18 4.39 18.31
C GLY A 174 -4.51 5.27 17.13
N TRP A 175 -5.35 6.31 17.37
CA TRP A 175 -5.63 7.33 16.37
C TRP A 175 -4.34 8.03 15.94
N LEU A 176 -3.48 8.47 16.86
CA LEU A 176 -2.19 9.10 16.53
C LEU A 176 -1.26 8.11 15.81
N PHE A 177 -1.18 6.88 16.32
CA PHE A 177 -0.32 5.83 15.78
C PHE A 177 -0.62 5.58 14.30
N ILE A 178 -1.88 5.43 13.88
CA ILE A 178 -2.17 5.18 12.45
C ILE A 178 -1.83 6.36 11.54
N ARG A 179 -1.91 7.61 12.03
CA ARG A 179 -1.49 8.78 11.22
C ARG A 179 0.02 8.87 11.12
N ILE A 180 0.73 8.74 12.23
CA ILE A 180 2.18 8.84 12.28
C ILE A 180 2.82 7.67 11.51
N SER A 181 2.39 6.44 11.79
CA SER A 181 2.86 5.27 11.04
C SER A 181 2.52 5.36 9.56
N GLY A 182 1.34 5.87 9.19
CA GLY A 182 0.97 6.07 7.78
C GLY A 182 1.94 6.99 7.04
N VAL A 183 2.34 8.12 7.65
CA VAL A 183 3.33 9.03 7.05
C VAL A 183 4.70 8.36 6.93
N LEU A 184 5.15 7.65 7.98
CA LEU A 184 6.43 6.91 7.93
C LEU A 184 6.42 5.82 6.86
N LEU A 185 5.30 5.09 6.74
CA LEU A 185 5.11 4.02 5.77
C LEU A 185 5.09 4.53 4.34
N ILE A 186 4.72 5.79 4.06
CA ILE A 186 4.86 6.34 2.70
C ILE A 186 6.32 6.22 2.25
N PHE A 187 7.28 6.60 3.09
CA PHE A 187 8.70 6.54 2.71
C PHE A 187 9.23 5.10 2.69
N LEU A 188 8.90 4.32 3.73
CA LEU A 188 9.38 2.95 3.85
C LEU A 188 8.78 2.06 2.76
N VAL A 189 7.47 2.06 2.57
CA VAL A 189 6.82 1.19 1.58
C VAL A 189 7.17 1.62 0.16
N LEU A 190 7.22 2.93 -0.15
CA LEU A 190 7.65 3.36 -1.49
C LEU A 190 9.10 2.96 -1.79
N GLY A 191 10.01 3.10 -0.82
CA GLY A 191 11.39 2.61 -0.97
C GLY A 191 11.42 1.11 -1.27
N HIS A 192 10.68 0.31 -0.50
CA HIS A 192 10.56 -1.13 -0.70
C HIS A 192 9.99 -1.44 -2.10
N LEU A 193 8.93 -0.75 -2.50
CA LEU A 193 8.29 -0.99 -3.79
C LEU A 193 9.22 -0.66 -4.96
N VAL A 194 9.94 0.46 -4.89
CA VAL A 194 10.89 0.88 -5.93
C VAL A 194 12.02 -0.13 -6.05
N ILE A 195 12.61 -0.56 -4.92
CA ILE A 195 13.73 -1.51 -4.92
C ILE A 195 13.28 -2.88 -5.43
N MET A 196 12.14 -3.39 -4.98
CA MET A 196 11.70 -4.75 -5.31
C MET A 196 11.06 -4.87 -6.69
N HIS A 197 10.31 -3.85 -7.13
CA HIS A 197 9.45 -3.98 -8.32
C HIS A 197 9.89 -3.15 -9.51
N LEU A 198 10.67 -2.09 -9.29
CA LEU A 198 11.04 -1.19 -10.38
C LEU A 198 12.50 -1.40 -10.79
N ILE A 199 13.42 -1.36 -9.83
CA ILE A 199 14.86 -1.33 -10.10
C ILE A 199 15.40 -2.71 -10.59
N ASP A 200 16.34 -2.68 -11.53
CA ASP A 200 17.12 -3.80 -12.10
C ASP A 200 16.31 -5.05 -12.48
N GLY A 201 15.18 -4.88 -13.18
CA GLY A 201 14.35 -5.98 -13.64
C GLY A 201 13.23 -6.39 -12.68
N GLY A 202 13.08 -5.67 -11.56
CA GLY A 202 11.97 -5.80 -10.62
C GLY A 202 11.90 -7.18 -9.98
N VAL A 203 10.69 -7.72 -9.82
CA VAL A 203 10.48 -9.03 -9.16
C VAL A 203 11.21 -10.20 -9.85
N ASN A 204 11.59 -10.08 -11.13
CA ASN A 204 12.33 -11.14 -11.83
C ASN A 204 13.67 -11.48 -11.17
N ARG A 205 14.31 -10.49 -10.52
CA ARG A 205 15.62 -10.68 -9.89
C ARG A 205 15.53 -11.24 -8.47
N VAL A 206 14.33 -11.24 -7.88
CA VAL A 206 14.14 -11.62 -6.48
C VAL A 206 14.20 -13.14 -6.38
N ASN A 207 15.28 -13.63 -5.78
CA ASN A 207 15.53 -15.02 -5.45
C ASN A 207 16.19 -15.11 -4.07
N TYR A 208 16.49 -16.33 -3.62
CA TYR A 208 17.10 -16.56 -2.32
C TYR A 208 18.40 -15.75 -2.13
N ASP A 209 19.30 -15.75 -3.12
CA ASP A 209 20.59 -15.06 -3.03
C ASP A 209 20.45 -13.55 -2.87
N PHE A 210 19.54 -12.96 -3.63
CA PHE A 210 19.25 -11.52 -3.54
C PHE A 210 18.81 -11.13 -2.13
N VAL A 211 17.89 -11.91 -1.54
CA VAL A 211 17.41 -11.66 -0.16
C VAL A 211 18.49 -11.95 0.87
N ALA A 212 19.23 -13.04 0.69
CA ALA A 212 20.32 -13.45 1.58
C ALA A 212 21.41 -12.39 1.68
N GLN A 213 21.80 -11.79 0.54
CA GLN A 213 22.78 -10.70 0.50
C GLN A 213 22.27 -9.44 1.20
N ARG A 214 20.98 -9.09 1.05
CA ARG A 214 20.39 -7.97 1.78
C ARG A 214 20.40 -8.24 3.29
N LEU A 215 19.89 -9.40 3.72
CA LEU A 215 19.82 -9.76 5.13
C LEU A 215 21.19 -10.01 5.78
N ALA A 216 22.28 -10.03 5.02
CA ALA A 216 23.63 -10.06 5.57
C ALA A 216 24.03 -8.73 6.24
N THR A 217 23.36 -7.61 5.94
CA THR A 217 23.70 -6.30 6.50
C THR A 217 22.70 -5.84 7.57
N PRO A 218 23.16 -5.16 8.64
CA PRO A 218 22.27 -4.66 9.70
C PRO A 218 21.31 -3.58 9.21
N PHE A 219 21.69 -2.84 8.16
CA PHE A 219 20.86 -1.81 7.56
C PHE A 219 19.55 -2.39 7.02
N TRP A 220 19.63 -3.42 6.18
CA TRP A 220 18.43 -4.03 5.60
C TRP A 220 17.59 -4.76 6.64
N ARG A 221 18.20 -5.41 7.63
CA ARG A 221 17.46 -5.99 8.76
C ARG A 221 16.66 -4.91 9.51
N THR A 222 17.28 -3.77 9.80
CA THR A 222 16.60 -2.68 10.52
C THR A 222 15.47 -2.08 9.69
N TYR A 223 15.70 -1.86 8.39
CA TYR A 223 14.71 -1.34 7.46
C TYR A 223 13.50 -2.29 7.31
N ASP A 224 13.75 -3.58 7.05
CA ASP A 224 12.72 -4.60 6.87
C ASP A 224 11.97 -4.85 8.21
N PHE A 225 12.64 -4.76 9.36
CA PHE A 225 12.00 -4.84 10.69
C PHE A 225 11.09 -3.64 10.98
N ALA A 226 11.55 -2.42 10.65
CA ALA A 226 10.72 -1.22 10.80
C ALA A 226 9.48 -1.30 9.91
N LEU A 227 9.63 -1.75 8.66
CA LEU A 227 8.52 -2.04 7.76
C LEU A 227 7.56 -3.07 8.36
N LEU A 228 8.06 -4.21 8.83
CA LEU A 228 7.27 -5.28 9.41
C LEU A 228 6.41 -4.77 10.58
N VAL A 229 7.01 -4.09 11.56
CA VAL A 229 6.31 -3.63 12.76
C VAL A 229 5.32 -2.51 12.44
N LEU A 230 5.73 -1.52 11.64
CA LEU A 230 4.88 -0.38 11.32
C LEU A 230 3.73 -0.78 10.40
N ALA A 231 3.98 -1.57 9.35
CA ALA A 231 2.94 -1.99 8.40
C ALA A 231 1.94 -2.94 9.07
N MET A 232 2.42 -3.92 9.84
CA MET A 232 1.53 -4.83 10.58
C MET A 232 0.71 -4.06 11.61
N GLY A 233 1.34 -3.22 12.45
CA GLY A 233 0.65 -2.44 13.46
C GLY A 233 -0.40 -1.51 12.84
N HIS A 234 -0.02 -0.77 11.79
CA HIS A 234 -0.93 0.12 11.05
C HIS A 234 -2.12 -0.64 10.49
N GLY A 235 -1.86 -1.77 9.83
CA GLY A 235 -2.87 -2.64 9.25
C GLY A 235 -3.83 -3.23 10.29
N VAL A 236 -3.32 -3.74 11.41
CA VAL A 236 -4.13 -4.28 12.51
C VAL A 236 -5.04 -3.23 13.10
N TRP A 237 -4.53 -2.01 13.35
CA TRP A 237 -5.36 -0.95 13.90
C TRP A 237 -6.43 -0.46 12.91
N GLY A 238 -6.07 -0.37 11.63
CA GLY A 238 -7.03 -0.09 10.55
C GLY A 238 -8.10 -1.17 10.45
N MET A 239 -7.72 -2.45 10.51
CA MET A 239 -8.63 -3.59 10.41
C MET A 239 -9.57 -3.67 11.60
N ARG A 240 -9.07 -3.38 12.81
CA ARG A 240 -9.91 -3.24 14.01
C ARG A 240 -11.04 -2.24 13.76
N ASN A 241 -10.73 -1.07 13.21
CA ASN A 241 -11.76 -0.05 12.92
C ASN A 241 -12.78 -0.56 11.90
N VAL A 242 -12.32 -1.21 10.83
CA VAL A 242 -13.22 -1.83 9.83
C VAL A 242 -14.14 -2.87 10.51
N LEU A 243 -13.60 -3.77 11.33
CA LEU A 243 -14.39 -4.79 12.02
C LEU A 243 -15.42 -4.17 12.98
N LEU A 244 -15.03 -3.14 13.72
CA LEU A 244 -15.92 -2.45 14.65
C LEU A 244 -17.08 -1.73 13.96
N ASP A 245 -16.87 -1.25 12.73
CA ASP A 245 -17.91 -0.58 11.93
C ASP A 245 -19.00 -1.54 11.42
N TYR A 246 -18.69 -2.83 11.24
CA TYR A 246 -19.63 -3.82 10.70
C TYR A 246 -20.13 -4.83 11.74
N ILE A 247 -19.33 -5.15 12.77
CA ILE A 247 -19.65 -6.19 13.75
C ILE A 247 -20.18 -5.56 15.05
N HIS A 248 -21.50 -5.52 15.13
CA HIS A 248 -22.22 -4.84 16.21
C HIS A 248 -22.49 -5.73 17.43
N ARG A 249 -22.50 -7.05 17.27
CA ARG A 249 -22.80 -8.01 18.35
C ARG A 249 -21.55 -8.35 19.18
N PRO A 250 -21.66 -8.47 20.51
CA PRO A 250 -20.51 -8.58 21.40
C PRO A 250 -19.68 -9.85 21.17
N VAL A 251 -20.33 -11.02 21.04
CA VAL A 251 -19.62 -12.30 20.87
C VAL A 251 -18.91 -12.38 19.50
N PRO A 252 -19.57 -12.14 18.35
CA PRO A 252 -18.88 -12.11 17.06
C PRO A 252 -17.76 -11.06 16.99
N ARG A 253 -17.94 -9.91 17.65
CA ARG A 253 -16.91 -8.87 17.72
C ARG A 253 -15.68 -9.35 18.47
N LEU A 254 -15.88 -9.97 19.65
CA LEU A 254 -14.78 -10.54 20.42
C LEU A 254 -14.02 -11.56 19.59
N ILE A 255 -14.72 -12.50 18.95
CA ILE A 255 -14.11 -13.54 18.10
C ILE A 255 -13.30 -12.91 16.96
N ALA A 256 -13.89 -11.96 16.22
CA ALA A 256 -13.23 -11.32 15.09
C ALA A 256 -11.97 -10.55 15.50
N LEU A 257 -12.02 -9.83 16.63
CA LEU A 257 -10.86 -9.11 17.16
C LEU A 257 -9.79 -10.06 17.70
N SER A 258 -10.18 -11.12 18.42
CA SER A 258 -9.24 -12.15 18.88
C SER A 258 -8.52 -12.80 17.70
N LEU A 259 -9.24 -13.19 16.65
CA LEU A 259 -8.64 -13.74 15.44
C LEU A 259 -7.68 -12.76 14.77
N LEU A 260 -8.08 -11.49 14.60
CA LEU A 260 -7.23 -10.45 14.03
C LEU A 260 -5.91 -10.33 14.79
N TYR A 261 -5.97 -10.19 16.12
CA TYR A 261 -4.78 -10.00 16.95
C TYR A 261 -3.91 -11.27 17.02
N THR A 262 -4.51 -12.46 17.12
CA THR A 262 -3.76 -13.72 17.16
C THR A 262 -3.04 -13.98 15.85
N VAL A 263 -3.73 -13.88 14.71
CA VAL A 263 -3.11 -14.12 13.39
C VAL A 263 -2.02 -13.09 13.13
N ALA A 264 -2.30 -11.80 13.33
CA ALA A 264 -1.31 -10.75 13.14
C ALA A 264 -0.10 -10.92 14.07
N GLY A 265 -0.32 -11.30 15.34
CA GLY A 265 0.74 -11.55 16.30
C GLY A 265 1.63 -12.74 15.90
N ILE A 266 1.04 -13.84 15.42
CA ILE A 266 1.79 -15.01 14.93
C ILE A 266 2.63 -14.63 13.71
N VAL A 267 2.04 -13.95 12.72
CA VAL A 267 2.73 -13.55 11.49
C VAL A 267 3.84 -12.53 11.79
N LEU A 268 3.60 -11.58 12.69
CA LEU A 268 4.60 -10.62 13.15
C LEU A 268 5.78 -11.33 13.83
N ALA A 269 5.50 -12.29 14.72
CA ALA A 269 6.52 -13.07 15.39
C ALA A 269 7.33 -13.92 14.40
N LEU A 270 6.66 -14.59 13.46
CA LEU A 270 7.31 -15.34 12.39
C LEU A 270 8.28 -14.47 11.59
N GLY A 271 7.82 -13.32 11.09
CA GLY A 271 8.66 -12.39 10.32
C GLY A 271 9.85 -11.88 11.13
N ALA A 272 9.62 -11.53 12.40
CA ALA A 272 10.69 -11.05 13.29
C ALA A 272 11.72 -12.16 13.56
N ILE A 273 11.27 -13.39 13.84
CA ILE A 273 12.15 -14.54 14.05
C ILE A 273 13.03 -14.74 12.82
N VAL A 274 12.46 -14.85 11.62
CA VAL A 274 13.25 -15.06 10.40
C VAL A 274 14.25 -13.93 10.18
N LEU A 275 13.83 -12.67 10.33
CA LEU A 275 14.71 -11.53 10.11
C LEU A 275 15.94 -11.51 11.03
N PHE A 276 15.80 -11.95 12.29
CA PHE A 276 16.91 -11.94 13.24
C PHE A 276 17.69 -13.26 13.30
N THR A 277 17.07 -14.40 13.02
CA THR A 277 17.72 -15.72 13.10
C THR A 277 18.25 -16.24 11.76
N PHE A 278 17.84 -15.64 10.64
CA PHE A 278 18.30 -16.06 9.32
C PHE A 278 19.82 -15.98 9.20
N GLN A 279 20.41 -17.10 8.81
CA GLN A 279 21.83 -17.25 8.50
C GLN A 279 21.94 -17.71 7.05
N PRO A 280 22.52 -16.91 6.15
CA PRO A 280 22.72 -17.32 4.78
C PRO A 280 23.70 -18.50 4.76
N ARG A 281 23.20 -19.68 4.41
CA ARG A 281 23.98 -20.88 4.14
C ARG A 281 24.00 -21.15 2.64
#